data_AF-W4EC94-F1
#
_entry.id   AF-W4EC94-F1
#
_cell.length_a   1.000
_cell.length_b   1.000
_cell.length_c   1.000
_cell.angle_alpha   90.00
_cell.angle_beta   90.00
_cell.angle_gamma   90.00
#
_symmetry.space_group_name_H-M   'P 1'
#
loop_
_entity.id
_entity.type
_entity.pdbx_description
1 polymer ?
#
loop_
_entity_poly.entity_id
_entity_poly.type
_entity_poly.pdbx_seq_one_letter_code
_entity_poly.pdbx_strand_id
1 'polypeptide(L)'
;MDNCEKYRKISIHYLGMIESILNSESELIENWIIEDCMEYDNALTNRKINPPCMDCANCLDFSYYKKILYEFLQSEESKNDLEIKLHSWKKVIINDKLISNYKEQTDPYKFARKSFSINNNDVYIYLDTNIYNNFISKDNSFKCSIKTSKDNIHVHYMYSPSHLEELLRMKINTHQESLLTMIREITSDLIVSRFDGKKLSLAFENPEYGLARIKGDEFITEEYENYKLLLADDRRLFYPEHTSQEYNRELTVKKILENEHFKLLCSRYQGMEWLDWKNDYSSLNNAVNSFCELFDNLSFKRNKNNRTIKSNTHDIEHVIYAVMANFFVTDDGNLRERASLIYESLGIDTKVLSPVELLEKLGEYH
;
A
#
# COMPACT_ATOMS: atom_id res chain seq x y z
N MET A 1 -31.93 3.90 -23.38
CA MET A 1 -30.95 3.71 -22.29
C MET A 1 -30.52 2.26 -22.34
N ASP A 2 -29.23 2.00 -22.49
CA ASP A 2 -28.67 0.65 -22.45
C ASP A 2 -29.16 -0.08 -21.19
N ASN A 3 -29.47 -1.38 -21.30
CA ASN A 3 -29.93 -2.17 -20.15
C ASN A 3 -28.90 -2.13 -19.02
N CYS A 4 -27.59 -2.16 -19.33
CA CYS A 4 -26.53 -2.04 -18.35
C CYS A 4 -26.56 -0.69 -17.61
N GLU A 5 -26.91 0.40 -18.29
CA GLU A 5 -27.04 1.73 -17.67
C GLU A 5 -28.29 1.84 -16.78
N LYS A 6 -29.36 1.08 -17.07
CA LYS A 6 -30.49 0.93 -16.14
C LYS A 6 -30.02 0.25 -14.86
N TYR A 7 -29.28 -0.86 -14.99
CA TYR A 7 -28.74 -1.59 -13.84
C TYR A 7 -27.78 -0.75 -13.00
N ARG A 8 -26.98 0.12 -13.62
CA ARG A 8 -26.14 1.08 -12.89
C ARG A 8 -26.95 2.00 -11.97
N LYS A 9 -28.07 2.54 -12.45
CA LYS A 9 -28.92 3.42 -11.64
C LYS A 9 -29.56 2.68 -10.47
N ILE A 10 -29.96 1.44 -10.70
CA ILE A 10 -30.59 0.59 -9.67
C ILE A 10 -29.55 0.12 -8.66
N SER A 11 -28.33 -0.23 -9.08
CA SER A 11 -27.27 -0.61 -8.15
C SER A 11 -26.89 0.55 -7.23
N ILE A 12 -26.84 1.79 -7.75
CA ILE A 12 -26.66 3.00 -6.93
C ILE A 12 -27.80 3.15 -5.92
N HIS A 13 -29.04 2.88 -6.34
CA HIS A 13 -30.20 2.93 -5.45
C HIS A 13 -30.08 1.91 -4.31
N TYR A 14 -29.77 0.65 -4.64
CA TYR A 14 -29.60 -0.42 -3.66
C TYR A 14 -28.43 -0.16 -2.71
N LEU A 15 -27.32 0.37 -3.21
CA LEU A 15 -26.21 0.81 -2.36
C LEU A 15 -26.68 1.86 -1.35
N GLY A 16 -27.44 2.86 -1.79
CA GLY A 16 -28.02 3.88 -0.90
C GLY A 16 -28.98 3.31 0.15
N MET A 17 -29.75 2.28 -0.19
CA MET A 17 -30.61 1.55 0.76
C MET A 17 -29.78 0.80 1.80
N ILE A 18 -28.76 0.06 1.37
CA ILE A 18 -27.85 -0.66 2.28
C ILE A 18 -27.17 0.34 3.23
N GLU A 19 -26.63 1.44 2.71
CA GLU A 19 -26.00 2.48 3.54
C GLU A 19 -27.01 3.13 4.50
N SER A 20 -28.28 3.24 4.11
CA SER A 20 -29.34 3.72 5.01
C SER A 20 -29.66 2.71 6.12
N ILE A 21 -29.72 1.41 5.82
CA ILE A 21 -29.90 0.35 6.83
C ILE A 21 -28.76 0.38 7.86
N LEU A 22 -27.52 0.50 7.37
CA LEU A 22 -26.33 0.53 8.23
C LEU A 22 -26.28 1.77 9.13
N ASN A 23 -26.83 2.90 8.67
CA ASN A 23 -26.81 4.17 9.41
C ASN A 23 -28.09 4.46 10.23
N SER A 24 -29.17 3.69 10.05
CA SER A 24 -30.46 3.95 10.70
C SER A 24 -30.77 2.91 11.78
N GLU A 25 -31.59 3.29 12.77
CA GLU A 25 -32.12 2.39 13.81
C GLU A 25 -33.58 1.95 13.50
N SER A 26 -34.15 2.28 12.34
CA SER A 26 -35.59 2.19 12.09
C SER A 26 -36.00 0.99 11.22
N GLU A 27 -36.90 0.15 11.75
CA GLU A 27 -37.57 -0.97 11.06
C GLU A 27 -38.45 -0.53 9.87
N LEU A 28 -38.88 0.74 9.79
CA LEU A 28 -39.72 1.24 8.70
C LEU A 28 -39.01 1.22 7.34
N ILE A 29 -37.68 1.27 7.34
CA ILE A 29 -36.87 1.23 6.12
C ILE A 29 -36.92 -0.16 5.48
N GLU A 30 -36.97 -1.23 6.29
CA GLU A 30 -36.91 -2.61 5.79
C GLU A 30 -38.15 -3.00 4.97
N ASN A 31 -39.35 -2.60 5.39
CA ASN A 31 -40.60 -2.93 4.67
C ASN A 31 -40.65 -2.28 3.28
N TRP A 32 -40.24 -1.01 3.17
CA TRP A 32 -40.20 -0.32 1.87
C TRP A 32 -39.17 -0.93 0.93
N ILE A 33 -38.03 -1.36 1.47
CA ILE A 33 -36.97 -2.04 0.71
C ILE A 33 -37.46 -3.39 0.16
N ILE A 34 -38.21 -4.17 0.96
CA ILE A 34 -38.81 -5.44 0.52
C ILE A 34 -39.77 -5.21 -0.65
N GLU A 35 -40.65 -4.21 -0.54
CA GLU A 35 -41.62 -3.89 -1.60
C GLU A 35 -40.92 -3.51 -2.92
N ASP A 36 -39.90 -2.64 -2.87
CA ASP A 36 -39.13 -2.22 -4.05
C ASP A 36 -38.40 -3.40 -4.71
N CYS A 37 -37.80 -4.27 -3.90
CA CYS A 37 -37.16 -5.51 -4.35
C CYS A 37 -38.15 -6.46 -5.06
N MET A 38 -39.32 -6.67 -4.46
CA MET A 38 -40.38 -7.52 -5.03
C MET A 38 -40.95 -6.96 -6.32
N GLU A 39 -41.11 -5.64 -6.44
CA GLU A 39 -41.56 -5.00 -7.69
C GLU A 39 -40.56 -5.28 -8.82
N TYR A 40 -39.26 -5.22 -8.52
CA TYR A 40 -38.21 -5.50 -9.49
C TYR A 40 -38.18 -6.97 -9.94
N ASP A 41 -38.32 -7.92 -9.01
CA ASP A 41 -38.44 -9.35 -9.32
C ASP A 41 -39.65 -9.67 -10.18
N ASN A 42 -40.77 -9.04 -9.89
CA ASN A 42 -41.98 -9.14 -10.70
C ASN A 42 -41.74 -8.57 -12.10
N ALA A 43 -41.02 -7.46 -12.24
CA ALA A 43 -40.69 -6.90 -13.55
C ALA A 43 -39.75 -7.81 -14.37
N LEU A 44 -38.76 -8.45 -13.73
CA LEU A 44 -37.87 -9.45 -14.36
C LEU A 44 -38.64 -10.69 -14.80
N THR A 45 -39.43 -11.27 -13.90
CA THR A 45 -40.18 -12.52 -14.15
C THR A 45 -41.19 -12.34 -15.28
N ASN A 46 -41.87 -11.19 -15.30
CA ASN A 46 -42.83 -10.84 -16.35
C ASN A 46 -42.17 -10.31 -17.63
N ARG A 47 -40.84 -10.37 -17.76
CA ARG A 47 -40.06 -9.88 -18.91
C ARG A 47 -40.34 -8.41 -19.28
N LYS A 48 -40.76 -7.60 -18.30
CA LYS A 48 -40.93 -6.15 -18.47
C LYS A 48 -39.58 -5.44 -18.57
N ILE A 49 -38.54 -6.08 -18.03
CA ILE A 49 -37.13 -5.67 -18.13
C ILE A 49 -36.29 -6.88 -18.54
N ASN A 50 -35.22 -6.63 -19.29
CA ASN A 50 -34.25 -7.66 -19.67
C ASN A 50 -33.34 -7.99 -18.49
N PRO A 51 -32.92 -9.25 -18.32
CA PRO A 51 -32.01 -9.65 -17.23
C PRO A 51 -30.63 -8.94 -17.31
N PRO A 52 -29.89 -8.86 -16.20
CA PRO A 52 -28.53 -8.34 -16.21
C PRO A 52 -27.62 -9.23 -17.07
N CYS A 53 -26.66 -8.64 -17.79
CA CYS A 53 -25.78 -9.41 -18.68
C CYS A 53 -24.73 -10.26 -17.94
N MET A 54 -24.48 -9.98 -16.66
CA MET A 54 -23.45 -10.63 -15.82
C MET A 54 -21.99 -10.47 -16.30
N ASP A 55 -21.77 -9.78 -17.41
CA ASP A 55 -20.44 -9.56 -18.00
C ASP A 55 -19.90 -8.13 -17.80
N CYS A 56 -20.65 -7.26 -17.11
CA CYS A 56 -20.23 -5.88 -16.87
C CYS A 56 -20.39 -5.48 -15.39
N ALA A 57 -19.54 -4.56 -14.94
CA ALA A 57 -19.48 -4.10 -13.55
C ALA A 57 -20.85 -3.64 -13.03
N ASN A 58 -21.58 -2.85 -13.80
CA ASN A 58 -22.91 -2.36 -13.40
C ASN A 58 -23.91 -3.48 -13.11
N CYS A 59 -23.90 -4.54 -13.92
CA CYS A 59 -24.78 -5.69 -13.77
C CYS A 59 -24.36 -6.61 -12.62
N LEU A 60 -23.05 -6.71 -12.36
CA LEU A 60 -22.49 -7.45 -11.22
C LEU A 60 -22.80 -6.74 -9.90
N ASP A 61 -22.58 -5.42 -9.82
CA ASP A 61 -22.92 -4.59 -8.66
C ASP A 61 -24.39 -4.72 -8.30
N PHE A 62 -25.28 -4.57 -9.29
CA PHE A 62 -26.71 -4.76 -9.09
C PHE A 62 -27.01 -6.15 -8.51
N SER A 63 -26.48 -7.20 -9.13
CA SER A 63 -26.75 -8.57 -8.72
C SER A 63 -26.24 -8.85 -7.30
N TYR A 64 -25.07 -8.32 -6.95
CA TYR A 64 -24.48 -8.49 -5.63
C TYR A 64 -25.24 -7.71 -4.56
N TYR A 65 -25.51 -6.41 -4.76
CA TYR A 65 -26.25 -5.59 -3.80
C TYR A 65 -27.65 -6.14 -3.55
N LYS A 66 -28.33 -6.57 -4.61
CA LYS A 66 -29.60 -7.26 -4.48
C LYS A 66 -29.47 -8.52 -3.63
N LYS A 67 -28.49 -9.38 -3.93
CA LYS A 67 -28.28 -10.63 -3.19
C LYS A 67 -28.09 -10.38 -1.69
N ILE A 68 -27.17 -9.50 -1.30
CA ILE A 68 -26.86 -9.28 0.12
C ILE A 68 -28.01 -8.60 0.86
N LEU A 69 -28.80 -7.78 0.16
CA LEU A 69 -30.00 -7.15 0.71
C LEU A 69 -31.10 -8.19 0.97
N TYR A 70 -31.32 -9.13 0.04
CA TYR A 70 -32.26 -10.22 0.24
C TYR A 70 -31.81 -11.17 1.35
N GLU A 71 -30.52 -11.49 1.41
CA GLU A 71 -29.96 -12.29 2.50
C GLU A 71 -30.23 -11.60 3.84
N PHE A 72 -29.91 -10.30 3.97
CA PHE A 72 -30.19 -9.53 5.18
C PHE A 72 -31.67 -9.50 5.57
N LEU A 73 -32.59 -9.34 4.61
CA LEU A 73 -34.03 -9.26 4.87
C LEU A 73 -34.69 -10.61 5.16
N GLN A 74 -34.12 -11.71 4.67
CA GLN A 74 -34.71 -13.06 4.78
C GLN A 74 -34.04 -13.93 5.84
N SER A 75 -32.82 -13.61 6.23
CA SER A 75 -32.07 -14.33 7.27
C SER A 75 -31.99 -13.51 8.55
N GLU A 76 -31.68 -14.16 9.69
CA GLU A 76 -31.37 -13.48 10.95
C GLU A 76 -29.96 -12.83 10.93
N GLU A 77 -29.49 -12.38 9.76
CA GLU A 77 -28.19 -11.74 9.62
C GLU A 77 -28.15 -10.39 10.35
N SER A 78 -27.04 -10.13 11.03
CA SER A 78 -26.86 -8.88 11.74
C SER A 78 -26.50 -7.75 10.77
N LYS A 79 -26.71 -6.50 11.19
CA LYS A 79 -26.19 -5.32 10.46
C LYS A 79 -24.67 -5.39 10.25
N ASN A 80 -23.95 -6.04 11.18
CA ASN A 80 -22.52 -6.25 11.06
C ASN A 80 -22.17 -7.20 9.90
N ASP A 81 -22.96 -8.26 9.68
CA ASP A 81 -22.75 -9.18 8.56
C ASP A 81 -22.99 -8.48 7.22
N LEU A 82 -24.04 -7.65 7.15
CA LEU A 82 -24.31 -6.80 5.98
C LEU A 82 -23.16 -5.81 5.74
N GLU A 83 -22.64 -5.17 6.78
CA GLU A 83 -21.50 -4.25 6.69
C GLU A 83 -20.25 -4.97 6.16
N ILE A 84 -19.94 -6.16 6.66
CA ILE A 84 -18.82 -7.00 6.21
C ILE A 84 -18.95 -7.38 4.73
N LYS A 85 -20.15 -7.78 4.29
CA LYS A 85 -20.41 -8.15 2.88
C LYS A 85 -20.29 -6.95 1.95
N LEU A 86 -20.83 -5.80 2.35
CA LEU A 86 -20.70 -4.55 1.58
C LEU A 86 -19.23 -4.13 1.49
N HIS A 87 -18.52 -4.17 2.61
CA HIS A 87 -17.11 -3.82 2.70
C HIS A 87 -16.24 -4.69 1.80
N SER A 88 -16.47 -6.00 1.82
CA SER A 88 -15.77 -6.96 0.96
C SER A 88 -16.01 -6.68 -0.53
N TRP A 89 -17.22 -6.28 -0.92
CA TRP A 89 -17.52 -5.92 -2.31
C TRP A 89 -16.89 -4.60 -2.74
N LYS A 90 -16.87 -3.59 -1.86
CA LYS A 90 -16.15 -2.32 -2.11
C LYS A 90 -14.67 -2.61 -2.42
N LYS A 91 -14.05 -3.60 -1.74
CA LYS A 91 -12.66 -4.04 -2.04
C LYS A 91 -12.53 -4.64 -3.43
N VAL A 92 -13.49 -5.49 -3.85
CA VAL A 92 -13.52 -6.07 -5.21
C VAL A 92 -13.62 -4.99 -6.27
N ILE A 93 -14.53 -4.03 -6.13
CA ILE A 93 -14.71 -2.92 -7.09
C ILE A 93 -13.41 -2.14 -7.27
N ILE A 94 -12.72 -1.77 -6.18
CA ILE A 94 -11.47 -1.00 -6.28
C ILE A 94 -10.36 -1.86 -6.91
N ASN A 95 -10.25 -3.14 -6.55
CA ASN A 95 -9.28 -4.04 -7.17
C ASN A 95 -9.51 -4.20 -8.68
N ASP A 96 -10.75 -4.35 -9.13
CA ASP A 96 -11.09 -4.43 -10.55
C ASP A 96 -10.70 -3.13 -11.28
N LYS A 97 -10.95 -1.97 -10.66
CA LYS A 97 -10.47 -0.68 -11.18
C LYS A 97 -8.96 -0.67 -11.30
N LEU A 98 -8.22 -1.04 -10.25
CA LEU A 98 -6.76 -1.09 -10.26
C LEU A 98 -6.25 -1.98 -11.38
N ILE A 99 -6.76 -3.20 -11.50
CA ILE A 99 -6.36 -4.16 -12.55
C ILE A 99 -6.69 -3.63 -13.95
N SER A 100 -7.87 -3.03 -14.14
CA SER A 100 -8.30 -2.51 -15.44
C SER A 100 -7.43 -1.34 -15.92
N ASN A 101 -7.01 -0.47 -14.99
CA ASN A 101 -6.14 0.67 -15.28
C ASN A 101 -4.66 0.28 -15.32
N TYR A 102 -4.30 -0.91 -14.81
CA TYR A 102 -2.95 -1.46 -14.93
C TYR A 102 -2.59 -1.89 -16.37
N LYS A 103 -3.54 -1.86 -17.30
CA LYS A 103 -3.30 -2.21 -18.71
C LYS A 103 -2.62 -1.06 -19.46
N GLU A 104 -1.40 -1.35 -19.91
CA GLU A 104 -0.55 -0.58 -20.82
C GLU A 104 -0.09 0.79 -20.28
N GLN A 105 0.95 0.79 -19.44
CA GLN A 105 1.91 1.88 -19.46
C GLN A 105 3.28 1.45 -18.93
N THR A 106 4.18 1.14 -19.86
CA THR A 106 5.52 1.72 -19.92
C THR A 106 6.17 1.14 -21.16
N ASP A 107 6.39 1.99 -22.16
CA ASP A 107 7.33 1.69 -23.23
C ASP A 107 8.72 1.47 -22.58
N PRO A 108 9.27 0.24 -22.61
CA PRO A 108 10.58 -0.03 -22.02
C PRO A 108 11.72 0.73 -22.74
N TYR A 109 11.46 1.30 -23.90
CA TYR A 109 12.41 2.15 -24.62
C TYR A 109 12.46 3.59 -24.11
N LYS A 110 11.58 4.01 -23.17
CA LYS A 110 11.67 5.32 -22.49
C LYS A 110 12.67 5.37 -21.33
N PHE A 111 13.40 4.29 -21.08
CA PHE A 111 14.34 4.21 -19.97
C PHE A 111 15.76 4.57 -20.42
N ALA A 112 16.22 5.77 -20.05
CA ALA A 112 17.60 6.20 -20.28
C ALA A 112 18.51 5.70 -19.14
N ARG A 113 18.85 4.40 -19.17
CA ARG A 113 19.51 3.70 -18.06
C ARG A 113 20.88 3.14 -18.42
N LYS A 114 21.76 3.12 -17.42
CA LYS A 114 23.01 2.37 -17.46
C LYS A 114 23.03 1.37 -16.31
N SER A 115 23.14 0.07 -16.61
CA SER A 115 23.16 -0.98 -15.59
C SER A 115 24.26 -0.78 -14.56
N PHE A 116 23.98 -1.12 -13.30
CA PHE A 116 24.95 -1.12 -12.21
C PHE A 116 25.04 -2.52 -11.60
N SER A 117 26.26 -3.00 -11.39
CA SER A 117 26.52 -4.30 -10.76
C SER A 117 26.89 -4.11 -9.31
N ILE A 118 26.26 -4.89 -8.42
CA ILE A 118 26.56 -4.87 -6.99
C ILE A 118 27.96 -5.45 -6.75
N ASN A 119 28.70 -4.79 -5.85
CA ASN A 119 29.97 -5.24 -5.33
C ASN A 119 29.81 -5.58 -3.85
N ASN A 120 30.13 -6.82 -3.47
CA ASN A 120 29.92 -7.30 -2.10
C ASN A 120 30.81 -6.61 -1.05
N ASN A 121 31.86 -5.91 -1.49
CA ASN A 121 32.73 -5.15 -0.59
C ASN A 121 32.24 -3.70 -0.36
N ASP A 122 31.24 -3.27 -1.11
CA ASP A 122 30.69 -1.93 -1.00
C ASP A 122 29.46 -1.93 -0.07
N VAL A 123 29.18 -0.77 0.50
CA VAL A 123 28.06 -0.49 1.39
C VAL A 123 26.99 0.26 0.62
N TYR A 124 25.79 -0.30 0.62
CA TYR A 124 24.62 0.25 -0.01
C TYR A 124 23.65 0.80 1.02
N ILE A 125 23.21 2.05 0.84
CA ILE A 125 22.38 2.77 1.78
C ILE A 125 21.13 3.27 1.07
N TYR A 126 19.97 2.96 1.64
CA TYR A 126 18.67 3.46 1.20
C TYR A 126 18.13 4.41 2.27
N LEU A 127 17.93 5.67 1.89
CA LEU A 127 17.37 6.70 2.78
C LEU A 127 15.87 6.83 2.50
N ASP A 128 15.04 6.93 3.52
CA ASP A 128 13.63 7.28 3.40
C ASP A 128 13.46 8.76 2.94
N THR A 129 12.38 9.09 2.24
CA THR A 129 12.01 10.46 1.86
C THR A 129 12.00 11.42 3.06
N ASN A 130 11.62 10.95 4.26
CA ASN A 130 11.65 11.77 5.48
C ASN A 130 13.06 12.28 5.85
N ILE A 131 14.11 11.53 5.49
CA ILE A 131 15.51 11.92 5.72
C ILE A 131 15.89 13.11 4.84
N TYR A 132 15.52 13.05 3.56
CA TYR A 132 15.76 14.15 2.64
C TYR A 132 14.97 15.41 3.04
N ASN A 133 13.72 15.26 3.50
CA ASN A 133 12.94 16.39 4.02
C ASN A 133 13.61 17.07 5.23
N ASN A 134 14.24 16.29 6.11
CA ASN A 134 15.01 16.81 7.22
C ASN A 134 16.24 17.61 6.75
N PHE A 135 16.92 17.18 5.68
CA PHE A 135 18.05 17.91 5.10
C PHE A 135 17.69 19.24 4.42
N ILE A 136 16.46 19.34 3.88
CA ILE A 136 15.96 20.58 3.27
C ILE A 136 15.58 21.58 4.36
N SER A 137 14.90 21.10 5.41
CA SER A 137 14.37 21.96 6.47
C SER A 137 15.43 22.42 7.48
N LYS A 138 16.52 21.65 7.65
CA LYS A 138 17.59 21.94 8.60
C LYS A 138 18.93 21.60 7.98
N ASP A 139 19.81 22.60 7.87
CA ASP A 139 21.23 22.31 7.66
C ASP A 139 21.78 21.78 8.97
N ASN A 140 22.17 20.51 8.97
CA ASN A 140 22.59 19.81 10.19
C ASN A 140 23.87 18.99 9.92
N SER A 141 24.55 18.63 11.00
CA SER A 141 25.77 17.81 10.95
C SER A 141 25.56 16.49 10.20
N PHE A 142 24.35 15.92 10.30
CA PHE A 142 24.01 14.67 9.61
C PHE A 142 24.13 14.80 8.09
N LYS A 143 23.57 15.85 7.48
CA LYS A 143 23.68 16.13 6.05
C LYS A 143 25.15 16.26 5.60
N CYS A 144 25.97 16.95 6.39
CA CYS A 144 27.41 17.08 6.10
C CYS A 144 28.09 15.71 6.09
N SER A 145 27.85 14.88 7.11
CA SER A 145 28.42 13.54 7.18
C SER A 145 28.00 12.66 6.00
N ILE A 146 26.73 12.71 5.58
CA ILE A 146 26.27 12.00 4.37
C ILE A 146 27.05 12.47 3.14
N LYS A 147 27.16 13.79 2.94
CA LYS A 147 27.93 14.34 1.81
C LYS A 147 29.39 13.90 1.84
N THR A 148 30.03 13.89 3.01
CA THR A 148 31.43 13.41 3.15
C THR A 148 31.55 11.91 2.87
N SER A 149 30.66 11.09 3.42
CA SER A 149 30.72 9.64 3.20
C SER A 149 30.44 9.23 1.75
N LYS A 150 29.66 10.03 1.02
CA LYS A 150 29.40 9.84 -0.42
C LYS A 150 30.67 9.91 -1.27
N ASP A 151 31.68 10.64 -0.83
CA ASP A 151 32.96 10.73 -1.55
C ASP A 151 33.81 9.44 -1.39
N ASN A 152 33.40 8.53 -0.48
CA ASN A 152 34.00 7.20 -0.38
C ASN A 152 33.46 6.30 -1.50
N ILE A 153 34.36 5.78 -2.34
CA ILE A 153 34.03 4.91 -3.48
C ILE A 153 33.31 3.60 -3.08
N HIS A 154 33.44 3.19 -1.82
CA HIS A 154 32.80 2.00 -1.28
C HIS A 154 31.42 2.27 -0.66
N VAL A 155 30.91 3.51 -0.69
CA VAL A 155 29.61 3.85 -0.12
C VAL A 155 28.69 4.38 -1.23
N HIS A 156 27.56 3.70 -1.43
CA HIS A 156 26.58 4.04 -2.46
C HIS A 156 25.22 4.30 -1.85
N TYR A 157 24.68 5.48 -2.10
CA TYR A 157 23.30 5.83 -1.77
C TYR A 157 22.40 5.57 -2.96
N MET A 158 21.20 5.04 -2.71
CA MET A 158 20.23 4.76 -3.78
C MET A 158 18.88 5.41 -3.52
N TYR A 159 18.15 5.71 -4.59
CA TYR A 159 16.73 6.09 -4.55
C TYR A 159 15.87 5.07 -5.28
N SER A 160 14.55 5.26 -5.26
CA SER A 160 13.54 4.39 -5.89
C SER A 160 12.39 5.21 -6.46
N PRO A 161 11.47 4.59 -7.22
CA PRO A 161 10.23 5.25 -7.65
C PRO A 161 9.42 5.88 -6.50
N SER A 162 9.40 5.27 -5.31
CA SER A 162 8.65 5.76 -4.14
C SER A 162 9.04 7.18 -3.73
N HIS A 163 10.33 7.50 -3.79
CA HIS A 163 10.82 8.85 -3.51
C HIS A 163 10.22 9.90 -4.46
N LEU A 164 10.04 9.51 -5.74
CA LEU A 164 9.54 10.38 -6.78
C LEU A 164 8.01 10.49 -6.72
N GLU A 165 7.31 9.41 -6.35
CA GLU A 165 5.86 9.42 -6.07
C GLU A 165 5.54 10.38 -4.91
N GLU A 166 6.28 10.29 -3.80
CA GLU A 166 6.13 11.20 -2.68
C GLU A 166 6.46 12.65 -3.04
N LEU A 167 7.47 12.87 -3.87
CA LEU A 167 7.83 14.19 -4.38
C LEU A 167 6.66 14.82 -5.17
N LEU A 168 6.01 14.06 -6.07
CA LEU A 168 4.88 14.57 -6.86
C LEU A 168 3.68 14.98 -5.99
N ARG A 169 3.48 14.34 -4.85
CA ARG A 169 2.45 14.71 -3.87
C ARG A 169 2.70 16.05 -3.18
N MET A 170 3.92 16.59 -3.22
CA MET A 170 4.23 17.85 -2.56
C MET A 170 3.55 19.02 -3.26
N LYS A 171 2.80 19.84 -2.51
CA LYS A 171 2.03 20.96 -3.08
C LYS A 171 2.88 22.16 -3.53
N ILE A 172 4.16 22.20 -3.15
CA ILE A 172 5.02 23.37 -3.33
C ILE A 172 6.16 23.01 -4.29
N ASN A 173 6.13 23.59 -5.49
CA ASN A 173 7.12 23.33 -6.56
C ASN A 173 8.57 23.59 -6.12
N THR A 174 8.83 24.62 -5.31
CA THR A 174 10.20 24.92 -4.84
C THR A 174 10.76 23.83 -3.91
N HIS A 175 9.90 23.15 -3.15
CA HIS A 175 10.31 22.00 -2.33
C HIS A 175 10.56 20.77 -3.20
N GLN A 176 9.73 20.55 -4.23
CA GLN A 176 9.94 19.47 -5.20
C GLN A 176 11.30 19.59 -5.89
N GLU A 177 11.64 20.78 -6.40
CA GLU A 177 12.94 21.03 -7.05
C GLU A 177 14.11 20.82 -6.08
N SER A 178 13.98 21.28 -4.83
CA SER A 178 15.00 21.11 -3.79
C SER A 178 15.22 19.63 -3.45
N LEU A 179 14.14 18.87 -3.29
CA LEU A 179 14.21 17.44 -3.01
C LEU A 179 14.79 16.65 -4.18
N LEU A 180 14.36 16.94 -5.42
CA LEU A 180 14.89 16.30 -6.61
C LEU A 180 16.40 16.53 -6.74
N THR A 181 16.84 17.77 -6.54
CA THR A 181 18.26 18.14 -6.53
C THR A 181 19.02 17.36 -5.48
N MET A 182 18.45 17.22 -4.27
CA MET A 182 19.09 16.50 -3.18
C MET A 182 19.19 14.99 -3.43
N ILE A 183 18.16 14.38 -4.00
CA ILE A 183 18.18 12.97 -4.40
C ILE A 183 19.32 12.74 -5.40
N ARG A 184 19.43 13.60 -6.42
CA ARG A 184 20.52 13.54 -7.41
C ARG A 184 21.89 13.71 -6.76
N GLU A 185 22.02 14.73 -5.90
CA GLU A 185 23.25 15.04 -5.18
C GLU A 185 23.71 13.90 -4.29
N ILE A 186 22.82 13.19 -3.60
CA ILE A 186 23.22 12.14 -2.64
C ILE A 186 23.42 10.80 -3.35
N THR A 187 22.50 10.44 -4.24
CA THR A 187 22.49 9.09 -4.86
C THR A 187 23.35 8.98 -6.11
N SER A 188 23.84 10.11 -6.65
CA SER A 188 24.52 10.13 -7.96
C SER A 188 23.68 9.43 -9.04
N ASP A 189 22.36 9.63 -9.00
CA ASP A 189 21.39 9.03 -9.91
C ASP A 189 21.30 7.48 -9.82
N LEU A 190 21.82 6.85 -8.76
CA LEU A 190 21.69 5.41 -8.55
C LEU A 190 20.28 5.05 -8.08
N ILE A 191 19.55 4.32 -8.91
CA ILE A 191 18.17 3.89 -8.66
C ILE A 191 18.10 2.37 -8.43
N VAL A 192 17.27 1.96 -7.46
CA VAL A 192 16.73 0.60 -7.35
C VAL A 192 15.32 0.55 -7.94
N SER A 193 15.08 -0.39 -8.84
CA SER A 193 13.73 -0.65 -9.36
C SER A 193 13.64 -2.02 -10.03
N ARG A 194 12.42 -2.35 -10.50
CA ARG A 194 12.06 -3.58 -11.21
C ARG A 194 12.21 -3.42 -12.73
N PHE A 195 13.45 -3.32 -13.23
CA PHE A 195 13.69 -3.01 -14.65
C PHE A 195 13.28 -4.12 -15.63
N ASP A 196 13.31 -5.38 -15.21
CA ASP A 196 12.95 -6.55 -16.01
C ASP A 196 11.56 -7.13 -15.65
N GLY A 197 10.82 -6.42 -14.80
CA GLY A 197 9.48 -6.80 -14.34
C GLY A 197 9.42 -7.92 -13.30
N LYS A 198 10.55 -8.55 -12.93
CA LYS A 198 10.57 -9.65 -11.96
C LYS A 198 11.56 -9.45 -10.83
N LYS A 199 12.71 -8.85 -11.11
CA LYS A 199 13.84 -8.72 -10.20
C LYS A 199 14.11 -7.26 -9.88
N LEU A 200 14.43 -7.00 -8.62
CA LEU A 200 15.01 -5.73 -8.19
C LEU A 200 16.46 -5.64 -8.66
N SER A 201 16.78 -4.52 -9.31
CA SER A 201 18.09 -4.26 -9.88
C SER A 201 18.50 -2.81 -9.67
N LEU A 202 19.81 -2.57 -9.73
CA LEU A 202 20.39 -1.23 -9.66
C LEU A 202 20.77 -0.73 -11.06
N ALA A 203 20.55 0.56 -11.30
CA ALA A 203 21.00 1.25 -12.51
C ALA A 203 21.25 2.73 -12.21
N PHE A 204 22.00 3.39 -13.07
CA PHE A 204 22.01 4.85 -13.12
C PHE A 204 20.88 5.33 -14.01
N GLU A 205 20.05 6.21 -13.46
CA GLU A 205 18.98 6.90 -14.16
C GLU A 205 18.78 8.28 -13.54
N ASN A 206 18.80 9.34 -14.37
CA ASN A 206 18.47 10.67 -13.88
C ASN A 206 16.99 10.67 -13.38
N PRO A 207 16.74 11.05 -12.10
CA PRO A 207 15.41 11.12 -11.50
C PRO A 207 14.34 11.85 -12.31
N GLU A 208 14.70 12.82 -13.16
CA GLU A 208 13.76 13.52 -14.04
C GLU A 208 13.04 12.59 -15.01
N TYR A 209 13.72 11.56 -15.54
CA TYR A 209 13.09 10.56 -16.39
C TYR A 209 12.09 9.72 -15.59
N GLY A 210 12.42 9.36 -14.35
CA GLY A 210 11.51 8.69 -13.43
C GLY A 210 10.26 9.52 -13.14
N LEU A 211 10.46 10.79 -12.82
CA LEU A 211 9.39 11.72 -12.49
C LEU A 211 8.40 11.91 -13.65
N ALA A 212 8.93 12.02 -14.88
CA ALA A 212 8.10 12.14 -16.08
C ALA A 212 7.22 10.92 -16.31
N ARG A 213 7.66 9.71 -15.91
CA ARG A 213 6.84 8.50 -16.01
C ARG A 213 5.73 8.47 -14.98
N ILE A 214 6.06 8.74 -13.72
CA ILE A 214 5.11 8.64 -12.61
C ILE A 214 3.98 9.67 -12.76
N LYS A 215 4.25 10.84 -13.35
CA LYS A 215 3.19 11.81 -13.72
C LYS A 215 2.12 11.24 -14.65
N GLY A 216 2.44 10.21 -15.45
CA GLY A 216 1.45 9.50 -16.28
C GLY A 216 0.55 8.56 -15.49
N ASP A 217 0.97 8.15 -14.29
CA ASP A 217 0.36 7.11 -13.47
C ASP A 217 -0.39 7.66 -12.24
N GLU A 218 -0.53 8.99 -12.10
CA GLU A 218 -1.10 9.65 -10.91
C GLU A 218 -2.48 9.10 -10.50
N PHE A 219 -3.31 8.74 -11.47
CA PHE A 219 -4.63 8.14 -11.24
C PHE A 219 -4.55 6.77 -10.55
N ILE A 220 -3.56 5.93 -10.91
CA ILE A 220 -3.39 4.59 -10.33
C ILE A 220 -2.94 4.71 -8.87
N THR A 221 -2.04 5.65 -8.58
CA THR A 221 -1.58 5.93 -7.21
C THR A 221 -2.75 6.36 -6.32
N GLU A 222 -3.64 7.23 -6.80
CA GLU A 222 -4.80 7.68 -6.03
C GLU A 222 -5.79 6.54 -5.71
N GLU A 223 -6.12 5.70 -6.70
CA GLU A 223 -7.00 4.54 -6.49
C GLU A 223 -6.39 3.54 -5.50
N TYR A 224 -5.07 3.32 -5.55
CA TYR A 224 -4.39 2.42 -4.61
C TYR A 224 -4.38 2.98 -3.19
N GLU A 225 -4.18 4.29 -3.03
CA GLU A 225 -4.30 4.95 -1.73
C GLU A 225 -5.73 4.85 -1.16
N ASN A 226 -6.76 4.93 -2.01
CA ASN A 226 -8.15 4.73 -1.60
C ASN A 226 -8.43 3.28 -1.20
N TYR A 227 -7.82 2.30 -1.89
CA TYR A 227 -7.86 0.90 -1.49
C TYR A 227 -7.28 0.69 -0.07
N LYS A 228 -6.14 1.31 0.24
CA LYS A 228 -5.52 1.22 1.57
C LYS A 228 -6.37 1.87 2.66
N LEU A 229 -7.10 2.96 2.36
CA LEU A 229 -8.09 3.52 3.30
C LEU A 229 -9.20 2.52 3.62
N LEU A 230 -9.68 1.80 2.60
CA LEU A 230 -10.70 0.78 2.80
C LEU A 230 -10.16 -0.38 3.65
N LEU A 231 -8.92 -0.84 3.42
CA LEU A 231 -8.30 -1.86 4.26
C LEU A 231 -8.13 -1.42 5.72
N ALA A 232 -7.97 -0.13 6.00
CA ALA A 232 -7.85 0.35 7.38
C ALA A 232 -9.09 0.09 8.25
N ASP A 233 -10.26 -0.12 7.61
CA ASP A 233 -11.51 -0.49 8.26
C ASP A 233 -11.63 -2.00 8.52
N ASP A 234 -10.82 -2.85 7.88
CA ASP A 234 -10.83 -4.32 8.10
C ASP A 234 -10.70 -4.64 9.59
N ARG A 235 -9.81 -3.96 10.30
CA ARG A 235 -9.66 -4.18 11.74
C ARG A 235 -10.95 -3.94 12.51
N ARG A 236 -11.68 -2.85 12.24
CA ARG A 236 -12.91 -2.53 12.98
C ARG A 236 -13.96 -3.62 12.77
N LEU A 237 -14.03 -4.14 11.55
CA LEU A 237 -15.05 -5.10 11.13
C LEU A 237 -14.73 -6.54 11.53
N PHE A 238 -13.48 -6.96 11.33
CA PHE A 238 -13.05 -8.36 11.51
C PHE A 238 -12.34 -8.62 12.84
N TYR A 239 -11.78 -7.59 13.47
CA TYR A 239 -11.01 -7.69 14.71
C TYR A 239 -11.36 -6.56 15.70
N PRO A 240 -12.65 -6.39 16.07
CA PRO A 240 -13.10 -5.27 16.90
C PRO A 240 -12.36 -5.18 18.24
N GLU A 241 -11.90 -6.31 18.79
CA GLU A 241 -11.12 -6.38 20.03
C GLU A 241 -9.80 -5.60 19.95
N HIS A 242 -9.18 -5.52 18.76
CA HIS A 242 -7.96 -4.77 18.52
C HIS A 242 -8.18 -3.26 18.43
N THR A 243 -9.44 -2.79 18.45
CA THR A 243 -9.76 -1.36 18.40
C THR A 243 -9.74 -0.68 19.76
N SER A 244 -9.79 -1.44 20.86
CA SER A 244 -9.86 -0.90 22.22
C SER A 244 -8.56 -0.20 22.65
N GLN A 245 -8.67 0.86 23.47
CA GLN A 245 -7.49 1.52 24.04
C GLN A 245 -6.70 0.62 24.98
N GLU A 246 -7.39 -0.28 25.69
CA GLU A 246 -6.79 -1.24 26.60
C GLU A 246 -5.86 -2.20 25.85
N TYR A 247 -6.36 -2.84 24.79
CA TYR A 247 -5.56 -3.70 23.93
C TYR A 247 -4.30 -2.97 23.40
N ASN A 248 -4.46 -1.75 22.91
CA ASN A 248 -3.37 -0.95 22.37
C ASN A 248 -2.28 -0.60 23.39
N ARG A 249 -2.63 -0.44 24.67
CA ARG A 249 -1.66 -0.15 25.74
C ARG A 249 -0.79 -1.35 26.08
N GLU A 250 -1.35 -2.54 25.95
CA GLU A 250 -0.63 -3.77 26.28
C GLU A 250 0.12 -4.37 25.10
N LEU A 251 -0.12 -3.88 23.88
CA LEU A 251 0.51 -4.38 22.67
C LEU A 251 2.01 -4.05 22.69
N THR A 252 2.83 -5.09 22.66
CA THR A 252 4.29 -5.01 22.64
C THR A 252 4.85 -5.89 21.53
N VAL A 253 6.11 -5.69 21.14
CA VAL A 253 6.80 -6.56 20.18
C VAL A 253 6.70 -8.03 20.61
N LYS A 254 6.87 -8.32 21.91
CA LYS A 254 6.72 -9.67 22.45
C LYS A 254 5.33 -10.27 22.15
N LYS A 255 4.26 -9.51 22.38
CA LYS A 255 2.89 -9.97 22.06
C LYS A 255 2.68 -10.22 20.56
N ILE A 256 3.35 -9.45 19.68
CA ILE A 256 3.33 -9.70 18.24
C ILE A 256 4.01 -11.01 17.89
N LEU A 257 5.23 -11.24 18.41
CA LEU A 257 5.97 -12.49 18.17
C LEU A 257 5.22 -13.72 18.71
N GLU A 258 4.45 -13.55 19.79
CA GLU A 258 3.63 -14.60 20.39
C GLU A 258 2.28 -14.82 19.65
N ASN A 259 1.87 -13.90 18.77
CA ASN A 259 0.61 -13.99 18.04
C ASN A 259 0.59 -15.14 17.02
N GLU A 260 -0.46 -15.96 17.02
CA GLU A 260 -0.57 -17.13 16.17
C GLU A 260 -0.63 -16.79 14.67
N HIS A 261 -1.28 -15.69 14.28
CA HIS A 261 -1.31 -15.26 12.88
C HIS A 261 0.07 -14.78 12.42
N PHE A 262 0.83 -14.13 13.30
CA PHE A 262 2.22 -13.75 13.02
C PHE A 262 3.10 -14.98 12.81
N LYS A 263 3.04 -15.96 13.73
CA LYS A 263 3.80 -17.22 13.58
C LYS A 263 3.43 -17.99 12.32
N LEU A 264 2.14 -18.05 11.99
CA LEU A 264 1.65 -18.69 10.78
C LEU A 264 2.19 -17.98 9.53
N LEU A 265 2.19 -16.65 9.53
CA LEU A 265 2.71 -15.85 8.44
C LEU A 265 4.23 -16.05 8.27
N CYS A 266 4.99 -16.04 9.37
CA CYS A 266 6.41 -16.37 9.35
C CYS A 266 6.64 -17.77 8.78
N SER A 267 5.90 -18.77 9.25
CA SER A 267 6.03 -20.15 8.78
C SER A 267 5.76 -20.30 7.28
N ARG A 268 4.81 -19.53 6.74
CA ARG A 268 4.49 -19.50 5.30
C ARG A 268 5.68 -19.06 4.44
N TYR A 269 6.49 -18.10 4.92
CA TYR A 269 7.61 -17.55 4.16
C TYR A 269 8.98 -18.14 4.56
N GLN A 270 9.15 -18.62 5.79
CA GLN A 270 10.38 -19.29 6.25
C GLN A 270 10.61 -20.65 5.58
N GLY A 271 9.56 -21.32 5.10
CA GLY A 271 9.67 -22.54 4.30
C GLY A 271 10.24 -22.32 2.88
N MET A 272 10.61 -21.09 2.54
CA MET A 272 11.11 -20.70 1.21
C MET A 272 12.63 -20.43 1.25
N GLU A 273 13.43 -21.38 1.73
CA GLU A 273 14.92 -21.28 1.78
C GLU A 273 15.59 -20.95 0.42
N TRP A 274 14.85 -21.09 -0.69
CA TRP A 274 15.31 -20.81 -2.05
C TRP A 274 14.87 -19.43 -2.58
N LEU A 275 14.12 -18.64 -1.81
CA LEU A 275 13.67 -17.33 -2.26
C LEU A 275 14.78 -16.30 -2.12
N ASP A 276 15.39 -15.96 -3.25
CA ASP A 276 16.15 -14.71 -3.35
C ASP A 276 15.14 -13.57 -3.51
N TRP A 277 14.82 -12.88 -2.41
CA TRP A 277 13.90 -11.74 -2.36
C TRP A 277 14.24 -10.65 -3.39
N LYS A 278 15.52 -10.55 -3.79
CA LYS A 278 15.95 -9.60 -4.82
C LYS A 278 15.51 -10.04 -6.21
N ASN A 279 15.39 -11.35 -6.46
CA ASN A 279 15.03 -11.92 -7.77
C ASN A 279 13.52 -12.16 -7.97
N ASP A 280 12.71 -12.08 -6.92
CA ASP A 280 11.26 -12.24 -6.99
C ASP A 280 10.52 -11.10 -6.27
N TYR A 281 10.38 -9.97 -6.98
CA TYR A 281 9.65 -8.80 -6.50
C TYR A 281 8.20 -9.14 -6.16
N SER A 282 7.55 -10.03 -6.91
CA SER A 282 6.14 -10.36 -6.66
C SER A 282 5.98 -11.04 -5.30
N SER A 283 6.83 -12.02 -5.00
CA SER A 283 6.79 -12.70 -3.71
C SER A 283 7.23 -11.80 -2.56
N LEU A 284 8.25 -10.96 -2.77
CA LEU A 284 8.66 -9.95 -1.79
C LEU A 284 7.52 -8.96 -1.48
N ASN A 285 6.92 -8.39 -2.51
CA ASN A 285 5.80 -7.46 -2.39
C ASN A 285 4.62 -8.10 -1.65
N ASN A 286 4.27 -9.34 -1.99
CA ASN A 286 3.21 -10.09 -1.30
C ASN A 286 3.56 -10.34 0.18
N ALA A 287 4.80 -10.71 0.48
CA ALA A 287 5.26 -10.95 1.84
C ALA A 287 5.20 -9.67 2.68
N VAL A 288 5.83 -8.59 2.22
CA VAL A 288 5.85 -7.30 2.94
C VAL A 288 4.43 -6.77 3.14
N ASN A 289 3.57 -6.78 2.12
CA ASN A 289 2.18 -6.35 2.27
C ASN A 289 1.42 -7.22 3.28
N SER A 290 1.61 -8.55 3.26
CA SER A 290 0.95 -9.44 4.23
C SER A 290 1.34 -9.12 5.68
N PHE A 291 2.63 -8.84 5.93
CA PHE A 291 3.09 -8.42 7.26
C PHE A 291 2.52 -7.06 7.65
N CYS A 292 2.51 -6.10 6.73
CA CYS A 292 1.96 -4.78 6.98
C CYS A 292 0.46 -4.83 7.31
N GLU A 293 -0.33 -5.59 6.54
CA GLU A 293 -1.75 -5.82 6.79
C GLU A 293 -1.99 -6.51 8.14
N LEU A 294 -1.17 -7.51 8.49
CA LEU A 294 -1.23 -8.15 9.79
C LEU A 294 -0.97 -7.13 10.92
N PHE A 295 0.09 -6.31 10.81
CA PHE A 295 0.37 -5.28 11.79
C PHE A 295 -0.75 -4.25 11.92
N ASP A 296 -1.36 -3.85 10.81
CA ASP A 296 -2.48 -2.91 10.81
C ASP A 296 -3.72 -3.52 11.50
N ASN A 297 -4.00 -4.80 11.24
CA ASN A 297 -5.06 -5.57 11.89
C ASN A 297 -4.80 -5.80 13.37
N LEU A 298 -3.55 -5.99 13.78
CA LEU A 298 -3.14 -6.11 15.18
C LEU A 298 -2.96 -4.76 15.87
N SER A 299 -3.21 -3.62 15.20
CA SER A 299 -2.95 -2.27 15.72
C SER A 299 -1.48 -1.96 16.06
N PHE A 300 -0.54 -2.75 15.56
CA PHE A 300 0.88 -2.59 15.87
C PHE A 300 1.49 -1.42 15.11
N LYS A 301 1.90 -0.38 15.86
CA LYS A 301 2.57 0.82 15.31
C LYS A 301 1.82 1.43 14.11
N ARG A 302 0.49 1.34 14.16
CA ARG A 302 -0.38 1.72 13.05
C ARG A 302 -0.51 3.24 12.93
N ASN A 303 -0.65 3.67 11.68
CA ASN A 303 -1.12 5.01 11.33
C ASN A 303 -2.59 5.22 11.75
N LYS A 304 -2.92 6.41 12.26
CA LYS A 304 -4.25 6.71 12.86
C LYS A 304 -5.16 7.56 11.99
N ASN A 305 -4.60 8.38 11.09
CA ASN A 305 -5.37 9.36 10.32
C ASN A 305 -5.35 8.99 8.83
N ASN A 306 -6.42 9.30 8.09
CA ASN A 306 -6.51 8.99 6.65
C ASN A 306 -5.30 9.51 5.86
N ARG A 307 -4.80 10.70 6.20
CA ARG A 307 -3.59 11.25 5.57
C ARG A 307 -2.36 10.37 5.79
N THR A 308 -2.19 9.83 7.00
CA THR A 308 -1.04 9.00 7.34
C THR A 308 -1.21 7.55 6.87
N ILE A 309 -2.45 7.08 6.72
CA ILE A 309 -2.75 5.80 6.07
C ILE A 309 -2.40 5.87 4.58
N LYS A 310 -2.76 6.97 3.90
CA LYS A 310 -2.38 7.18 2.49
C LYS A 310 -0.86 7.24 2.32
N SER A 311 -0.13 7.95 3.19
CA SER A 311 1.34 7.99 3.13
C SER A 311 2.00 6.63 3.42
N ASN A 312 1.41 5.80 4.28
CA ASN A 312 1.91 4.45 4.60
C ASN A 312 2.05 3.53 3.38
N THR A 313 1.33 3.81 2.30
CA THR A 313 1.48 3.11 1.03
C THR A 313 2.90 3.22 0.49
N HIS A 314 3.49 4.41 0.60
CA HIS A 314 4.87 4.69 0.17
C HIS A 314 5.87 4.10 1.15
N ASP A 315 5.58 4.14 2.45
CA ASP A 315 6.41 3.48 3.49
C ASP A 315 6.62 1.99 3.18
N ILE A 316 5.58 1.28 2.71
CA ILE A 316 5.67 -0.13 2.29
C ILE A 316 6.64 -0.28 1.11
N GLU A 317 6.55 0.58 0.10
CA GLU A 317 7.46 0.53 -1.05
C GLU A 317 8.91 0.85 -0.63
N HIS A 318 9.14 1.78 0.32
CA HIS A 318 10.46 2.01 0.88
C HIS A 318 11.02 0.73 1.54
N VAL A 319 10.21 -0.01 2.29
CA VAL A 319 10.60 -1.32 2.87
C VAL A 319 10.90 -2.35 1.77
N ILE A 320 10.15 -2.36 0.67
CA ILE A 320 10.40 -3.30 -0.43
C ILE A 320 11.70 -2.97 -1.16
N TYR A 321 11.94 -1.71 -1.52
CA TYR A 321 13.13 -1.34 -2.29
C TYR A 321 14.41 -1.37 -1.45
N ALA A 322 14.32 -1.10 -0.15
CA ALA A 322 15.48 -1.06 0.73
C ALA A 322 16.12 -2.43 0.99
N VAL A 323 15.48 -3.55 0.61
CA VAL A 323 16.10 -4.90 0.67
C VAL A 323 17.37 -5.02 -0.19
N MET A 324 17.55 -4.11 -1.15
CA MET A 324 18.76 -4.03 -1.97
C MET A 324 19.93 -3.35 -1.26
N ALA A 325 19.69 -2.75 -0.09
CA ALA A 325 20.67 -2.03 0.70
C ALA A 325 21.21 -2.89 1.86
N ASN A 326 22.39 -2.54 2.35
CA ASN A 326 22.86 -3.00 3.65
C ASN A 326 22.15 -2.25 4.79
N PHE A 327 21.86 -0.96 4.56
CA PHE A 327 21.20 -0.10 5.55
C PHE A 327 19.95 0.56 4.96
N PHE A 328 18.81 0.37 5.63
CA PHE A 328 17.59 1.16 5.43
C PHE A 328 17.52 2.23 6.53
N VAL A 329 17.43 3.51 6.17
CA VAL A 329 17.51 4.61 7.13
C VAL A 329 16.22 5.42 7.14
N THR A 330 15.56 5.49 8.29
CA THR A 330 14.34 6.27 8.47
C THR A 330 14.30 6.92 9.87
N ASP A 331 13.78 8.14 9.94
CA ASP A 331 13.54 8.84 11.21
C ASP A 331 12.19 8.43 11.84
N ASP A 332 11.35 7.70 11.11
CA ASP A 332 10.07 7.18 11.62
C ASP A 332 10.31 5.94 12.49
N GLY A 333 10.15 6.08 13.81
CA GLY A 333 10.31 4.99 14.76
C GLY A 333 9.29 3.85 14.61
N ASN A 334 8.07 4.14 14.15
CA ASN A 334 7.05 3.12 13.91
C ASN A 334 7.41 2.30 12.67
N LEU A 335 7.81 2.96 11.59
CA LEU A 335 8.27 2.29 10.37
C LEU A 335 9.53 1.46 10.65
N ARG A 336 10.48 2.02 11.41
CA ARG A 336 11.71 1.33 11.80
C ARG A 336 11.43 0.01 12.51
N GLU A 337 10.58 0.01 13.55
CA GLU A 337 10.23 -1.23 14.28
C GLU A 337 9.51 -2.24 13.38
N ARG A 338 8.58 -1.80 12.53
CA ARG A 338 7.86 -2.71 11.60
C ARG A 338 8.81 -3.32 10.57
N ALA A 339 9.63 -2.49 9.93
CA ALA A 339 10.58 -2.94 8.91
C ALA A 339 11.63 -3.89 9.48
N SER A 340 12.16 -3.63 10.69
CA SER A 340 13.07 -4.55 11.37
C SER A 340 12.44 -5.91 11.60
N LEU A 341 11.21 -5.95 12.13
CA LEU A 341 10.50 -7.23 12.35
C LEU A 341 10.25 -7.98 11.05
N ILE A 342 9.92 -7.27 9.96
CA ILE A 342 9.72 -7.88 8.64
C ILE A 342 11.03 -8.50 8.14
N TYR A 343 12.13 -7.73 8.17
CA TYR A 343 13.42 -8.21 7.67
C TYR A 343 13.94 -9.39 8.49
N GLU A 344 13.84 -9.33 9.82
CA GLU A 344 14.20 -10.45 10.69
C GLU A 344 13.35 -11.69 10.40
N SER A 345 12.04 -11.52 10.19
CA SER A 345 11.11 -12.64 9.93
C SER A 345 11.35 -13.29 8.56
N LEU A 346 11.75 -12.49 7.56
CA LEU A 346 12.01 -12.93 6.19
C LEU A 346 13.47 -13.34 5.95
N GLY A 347 14.37 -13.19 6.94
CA GLY A 347 15.80 -13.45 6.78
C GLY A 347 16.50 -12.48 5.82
N ILE A 348 16.05 -11.23 5.78
CA ILE A 348 16.65 -10.17 4.96
C ILE A 348 17.78 -9.51 5.74
N ASP A 349 18.99 -9.47 5.16
CA ASP A 349 20.20 -8.97 5.82
C ASP A 349 20.25 -7.44 6.01
N THR A 350 19.35 -6.70 5.37
CA THR A 350 19.27 -5.24 5.49
C THR A 350 18.99 -4.85 6.95
N LYS A 351 19.80 -3.95 7.51
CA LYS A 351 19.58 -3.40 8.85
C LYS A 351 18.81 -2.09 8.77
N VAL A 352 17.78 -1.93 9.60
CA VAL A 352 17.01 -0.69 9.67
C VAL A 352 17.57 0.20 10.76
N LEU A 353 17.96 1.42 10.41
CA LEU A 353 18.70 2.34 11.27
C LEU A 353 17.99 3.70 11.36
N SER A 354 18.18 4.37 12.48
CA SER A 354 17.96 5.81 12.63
C SER A 354 19.13 6.61 12.02
N PRO A 355 18.95 7.93 11.81
CA PRO A 355 20.04 8.81 11.40
C PRO A 355 21.29 8.74 12.29
N VAL A 356 21.11 8.62 13.60
CA VAL A 356 22.20 8.57 14.57
C VAL A 356 22.98 7.27 14.45
N GLU A 357 22.27 6.14 14.37
CA GLU A 357 22.91 4.82 14.20
C GLU A 357 23.67 4.72 12.88
N LEU A 358 23.17 5.37 11.81
CA LEU A 358 23.91 5.44 10.55
C LEU A 358 25.22 6.21 10.69
N LEU A 359 25.23 7.33 11.43
CA LEU A 359 26.45 8.11 11.64
C LEU A 359 27.54 7.29 12.36
N GLU A 360 27.13 6.53 13.38
CA GLU A 360 28.04 5.62 14.09
C GLU A 360 28.61 4.57 13.13
N LYS A 361 27.77 4.01 12.25
CA LYS A 361 28.20 3.05 11.24
C LYS A 361 29.14 3.65 10.20
N LEU A 362 28.87 4.86 9.73
CA LEU A 362 29.74 5.56 8.77
C LEU A 362 31.11 5.89 9.37
N GLY A 363 31.17 6.16 10.68
CA GLY A 363 32.43 6.32 11.41
C GLY A 363 33.35 5.10 11.37
N GLU A 364 32.82 3.90 11.07
CA GLU A 364 33.62 2.67 10.90
C GLU A 364 34.30 2.58 9.51
N TYR A 365 33.89 3.42 8.55
CA TYR A 365 34.40 3.46 7.17
C TYR A 365 35.28 4.67 6.86
N HIS A 366 35.54 5.50 7.89
CA HIS A 366 36.55 6.56 7.89
C HIS A 366 37.83 6.04 8.54
#